data_AF-E2ZDL2-F1
#
_entry.id   AF-E2ZDL2-F1
#
_cell.length_a   1.000
_cell.length_b   1.000
_cell.length_c   1.000
_cell.angle_alpha   90.00
_cell.angle_beta   90.00
_cell.angle_gamma   90.00
#
_symmetry.space_group_name_H-M   'P 1'
#
loop_
_entity.id
_entity.type
_entity.pdbx_description
1 polymer ?
#
loop_
_entity_poly.entity_id
_entity_poly.type
_entity_poly.pdbx_seq_one_letter_code
_entity_poly.pdbx_strand_id
1 'polypeptide(L)'
;MVKNMFLLHTRRQSGKGFFSVEIILYACIACATTLIFSTLFTNSVKRYKEAYSRECLLRQAVICEETVRHELRYAENVRVSGKTVTYTDENGKNAGFTVHKFGLYKKLNNGTVQPLTGDDDGAEQHTAVFVEPYGGEAFFQKDEEAIVMHFMLKDRVTEEEQECCVYVVPLATAWKDEYGKNS
;
A
#
# COMPACT_ATOMS: atom_id res chain seq x y z
N MET A 1 -73.88 34.25 -19.07
CA MET A 1 -73.24 33.82 -17.80
C MET A 1 -72.31 32.61 -17.93
N VAL A 2 -72.62 31.62 -18.79
CA VAL A 2 -71.83 30.37 -18.93
C VAL A 2 -70.41 30.55 -19.52
N LYS A 3 -70.21 31.48 -20.47
CA LYS A 3 -68.88 31.75 -21.08
C LYS A 3 -67.83 32.26 -20.09
N ASN A 4 -68.22 33.09 -19.12
CA ASN A 4 -67.29 33.61 -18.10
C ASN A 4 -66.89 32.54 -17.07
N MET A 5 -67.77 31.59 -16.79
CA MET A 5 -67.50 30.49 -15.87
C MET A 5 -66.52 29.47 -16.46
N PHE A 6 -66.60 29.20 -17.77
CA PHE A 6 -65.67 28.32 -18.48
C PHE A 6 -64.26 28.93 -18.60
N LEU A 7 -64.16 30.23 -18.88
CA LEU A 7 -62.89 30.98 -18.92
C LEU A 7 -62.19 31.06 -17.55
N LEU A 8 -62.96 31.20 -16.47
CA LEU A 8 -62.42 31.15 -15.10
C LEU A 8 -61.93 29.75 -14.73
N HIS A 9 -62.61 28.70 -15.18
CA HIS A 9 -62.23 27.32 -14.89
C HIS A 9 -60.95 26.89 -15.65
N THR A 10 -60.81 27.25 -16.93
CA THR A 10 -59.59 26.95 -17.71
C THR A 10 -58.39 27.77 -17.24
N ARG A 11 -58.57 29.04 -16.87
CA ARG A 11 -57.48 29.88 -16.32
C ARG A 11 -57.01 29.39 -14.94
N ARG A 12 -57.91 28.85 -14.12
CA ARG A 12 -57.60 28.27 -12.81
C ARG A 12 -56.98 26.87 -12.89
N GLN A 13 -57.26 26.09 -13.94
CA GLN A 13 -56.58 24.82 -14.23
C GLN A 13 -55.19 25.01 -14.86
N SER A 14 -55.01 26.00 -15.73
CA SER A 14 -53.71 26.31 -16.35
C SER A 14 -52.66 26.77 -15.32
N GLY A 15 -53.05 27.60 -14.34
CA GLY A 15 -52.15 27.99 -13.24
C GLY A 15 -51.72 26.83 -12.33
N LYS A 16 -52.63 25.90 -12.03
CA LYS A 16 -52.33 24.71 -11.21
C LYS A 16 -51.37 23.75 -11.90
N GLY A 17 -51.52 23.54 -13.21
CA GLY A 17 -50.60 22.70 -14.00
C GLY A 17 -49.18 23.29 -14.06
N PHE A 18 -49.06 24.61 -14.18
CA PHE A 18 -47.77 25.31 -14.16
C PHE A 18 -47.05 25.16 -12.80
N PHE A 19 -47.75 25.38 -11.68
CA PHE A 19 -47.20 25.16 -10.34
C PHE A 19 -46.80 23.70 -10.07
N SER A 20 -47.54 22.72 -10.59
CA SER A 20 -47.17 21.30 -10.45
C SER A 20 -45.91 20.94 -11.23
N VAL A 21 -45.71 21.48 -12.43
CA VAL A 21 -44.50 21.24 -13.23
C VAL A 21 -43.27 21.87 -12.58
N GLU A 22 -43.39 23.08 -12.03
CA GLU A 22 -42.28 23.71 -11.29
C GLU A 22 -41.87 22.91 -10.06
N ILE A 23 -42.84 22.42 -9.26
CA ILE A 23 -42.54 21.59 -8.08
C ILE A 23 -41.85 20.28 -8.49
N ILE A 24 -42.32 19.63 -9.56
CA ILE A 24 -41.68 18.42 -10.09
C ILE A 24 -40.27 18.75 -10.59
N LEU A 25 -40.08 19.87 -11.29
CA LEU A 25 -38.77 20.30 -11.77
C LEU A 25 -37.80 20.55 -10.60
N TYR A 26 -38.22 21.26 -9.55
CA TYR A 26 -37.40 21.47 -8.36
C TYR A 26 -37.10 20.16 -7.63
N ALA A 27 -38.06 19.26 -7.52
CA ALA A 27 -37.85 17.94 -6.95
C ALA A 27 -36.84 17.11 -7.77
N CYS A 28 -36.95 17.12 -9.10
CA CYS A 28 -36.00 16.47 -9.99
C CYS A 28 -34.59 17.07 -9.86
N ILE A 29 -34.47 18.40 -9.79
CA ILE A 29 -33.18 19.08 -9.58
C ILE A 29 -32.61 18.70 -8.21
N ALA A 30 -33.41 18.72 -7.14
CA ALA A 30 -32.98 18.36 -5.80
C ALA A 30 -32.53 16.89 -5.70
N CYS A 31 -33.25 15.98 -6.35
CA CYS A 31 -32.85 14.57 -6.45
C CYS A 31 -31.55 14.41 -7.24
N ALA A 32 -31.43 15.10 -8.39
CA ALA A 32 -30.23 15.05 -9.22
C ALA A 32 -29.01 15.62 -8.48
N THR A 33 -29.13 16.76 -7.80
CA THR A 33 -28.04 17.33 -7.01
C THR A 33 -27.66 16.42 -5.86
N THR A 34 -28.63 15.84 -5.14
CA THR A 34 -28.35 14.90 -4.04
C THR A 34 -27.58 13.67 -4.53
N LEU A 35 -27.94 13.11 -5.68
CA LEU A 35 -27.23 11.98 -6.30
C LEU A 35 -25.82 12.36 -6.76
N ILE A 36 -25.65 13.55 -7.34
CA ILE A 36 -24.32 14.04 -7.75
C ILE A 36 -23.44 14.25 -6.51
N PHE A 37 -23.94 14.90 -5.46
CA PHE A 37 -23.15 15.13 -4.26
C PHE A 37 -22.82 13.84 -3.50
N SER A 38 -23.72 12.87 -3.44
CA SER A 38 -23.44 11.58 -2.78
C SER A 38 -22.35 10.81 -3.53
N THR A 39 -22.44 10.73 -4.86
CA THR A 39 -21.40 10.07 -5.68
C THR A 39 -20.06 10.78 -5.60
N LEU A 40 -20.02 12.12 -5.62
CA LEU A 40 -18.79 12.89 -5.41
C LEU A 40 -18.19 12.63 -4.03
N PHE A 41 -19.00 12.61 -2.98
CA PHE A 41 -18.54 12.34 -1.62
C PHE A 41 -17.96 10.93 -1.49
N THR A 42 -18.69 9.90 -1.96
CA THR A 42 -18.21 8.51 -1.94
C THR A 42 -16.90 8.34 -2.72
N ASN A 43 -16.80 8.94 -3.91
CA ASN A 43 -15.57 8.90 -4.70
C ASN A 43 -14.41 9.64 -4.01
N SER A 44 -14.69 10.76 -3.36
CA SER A 44 -13.66 11.52 -2.63
C SER A 44 -13.11 10.73 -1.44
N VAL A 45 -14.00 10.09 -0.67
CA VAL A 45 -13.59 9.22 0.45
C VAL A 45 -12.80 8.01 -0.05
N LYS A 46 -13.23 7.39 -1.15
CA LYS A 46 -12.50 6.29 -1.78
C LYS A 46 -11.08 6.72 -2.17
N ARG A 47 -10.95 7.84 -2.90
CA ARG A 47 -9.66 8.41 -3.32
C ARG A 47 -8.76 8.79 -2.14
N TYR A 48 -9.34 9.32 -1.07
CA TYR A 48 -8.60 9.63 0.14
C TYR A 48 -7.99 8.37 0.78
N LYS A 49 -8.77 7.28 0.88
CA LYS A 49 -8.29 6.00 1.41
C LYS A 49 -7.21 5.37 0.52
N GLU A 50 -7.40 5.38 -0.80
CA GLU A 50 -6.38 4.92 -1.76
C GLU A 50 -5.07 5.71 -1.60
N ALA A 51 -5.16 7.04 -1.52
CA ALA A 51 -3.98 7.90 -1.36
C ALA A 51 -3.24 7.65 -0.03
N TYR A 52 -3.99 7.50 1.07
CA TYR A 52 -3.43 7.17 2.38
C TYR A 52 -2.73 5.80 2.37
N SER A 53 -3.38 4.79 1.82
CA SER A 53 -2.83 3.44 1.67
C SER A 53 -1.54 3.47 0.87
N ARG A 54 -1.53 4.14 -0.29
CA ARG A 54 -0.35 4.30 -1.13
C ARG A 54 0.80 4.99 -0.41
N GLU A 55 0.53 6.04 0.38
CA GLU A 55 1.56 6.71 1.19
C GLU A 55 2.14 5.78 2.26
N CYS A 56 1.29 5.00 2.93
CA CYS A 56 1.71 4.01 3.93
C CYS A 56 2.61 2.92 3.31
N LEU A 57 2.19 2.36 2.17
CA LEU A 57 2.97 1.36 1.43
C LEU A 57 4.32 1.92 0.97
N LEU A 58 4.35 3.14 0.43
CA LEU A 58 5.58 3.82 0.03
C LEU A 58 6.53 4.02 1.20
N ARG A 59 6.03 4.48 2.35
CA ARG A 59 6.85 4.68 3.54
C ARG A 59 7.46 3.37 4.04
N GLN A 60 6.67 2.30 4.07
CA GLN A 60 7.15 0.96 4.45
C GLN A 60 8.18 0.44 3.45
N ALA A 61 7.96 0.62 2.14
CA ALA A 61 8.91 0.25 1.11
C ALA A 61 10.26 0.94 1.31
N VAL A 62 10.26 2.27 1.47
CA VAL A 62 11.49 3.06 1.70
C VAL A 62 12.23 2.58 2.95
N ILE A 63 11.53 2.42 4.08
CA ILE A 63 12.15 1.95 5.33
C ILE A 63 12.75 0.55 5.14
N CYS A 64 12.04 -0.36 4.48
CA CYS A 64 12.53 -1.70 4.20
C CYS A 64 13.76 -1.68 3.31
N GLU A 65 13.69 -0.93 2.21
CA GLU A 65 14.78 -0.84 1.27
C GLU A 65 16.04 -0.24 1.90
N GLU A 66 15.90 0.87 2.63
CA GLU A 66 17.02 1.52 3.33
C GLU A 66 17.63 0.62 4.39
N THR A 67 16.80 -0.02 5.23
CA THR A 67 17.27 -0.89 6.32
C THR A 67 18.01 -2.10 5.77
N VAL A 68 17.41 -2.80 4.81
CA VAL A 68 18.01 -4.00 4.21
C VAL A 68 19.26 -3.62 3.42
N ARG A 69 19.24 -2.52 2.65
CA ARG A 69 20.40 -2.04 1.90
C ARG A 69 21.56 -1.71 2.82
N HIS A 70 21.30 -0.97 3.89
CA HIS A 70 22.33 -0.56 4.84
C HIS A 70 22.96 -1.78 5.53
N GLU A 71 22.15 -2.68 6.10
CA GLU A 71 22.68 -3.80 6.87
C GLU A 71 23.39 -4.84 5.99
N LEU A 72 22.84 -5.16 4.82
CA LEU A 72 23.50 -6.11 3.91
C LEU A 72 24.77 -5.53 3.27
N ARG A 73 24.91 -4.21 3.18
CA ARG A 73 26.13 -3.58 2.64
C ARG A 73 27.34 -3.84 3.53
N TYR A 74 27.16 -3.88 4.85
CA TYR A 74 28.21 -4.13 5.83
C TYR A 74 28.20 -5.57 6.37
N ALA A 75 27.38 -6.44 5.79
CA ALA A 75 27.23 -7.80 6.24
C ALA A 75 28.42 -8.69 5.86
N GLU A 76 28.82 -9.56 6.78
CA GLU A 76 29.80 -10.61 6.56
C GLU A 76 29.17 -12.02 6.64
N ASN A 77 29.83 -13.01 6.04
CA ASN A 77 29.42 -14.43 6.09
C ASN A 77 27.95 -14.67 5.71
N VAL A 78 27.46 -13.97 4.69
CA VAL A 78 26.05 -13.96 4.34
C VAL A 78 25.58 -15.31 3.79
N ARG A 79 24.47 -15.81 4.33
CA ARG A 79 23.75 -16.99 3.85
C ARG A 79 22.35 -16.59 3.46
N VAL A 80 21.99 -16.88 2.22
CA VAL A 80 20.69 -16.56 1.64
C VAL A 80 19.89 -17.84 1.47
N SER A 81 18.63 -17.79 1.88
CA SER A 81 17.59 -18.77 1.64
C SER A 81 16.35 -18.01 1.17
N GLY A 82 15.45 -18.68 0.44
CA GLY A 82 14.38 -17.98 -0.27
C GLY A 82 13.43 -17.13 0.58
N LYS A 83 13.37 -17.36 1.91
CA LYS A 83 12.60 -16.53 2.87
C LYS A 83 13.46 -15.89 3.96
N THR A 84 14.75 -16.16 3.99
CA THR A 84 15.60 -15.78 5.12
C THR A 84 17.00 -15.44 4.65
N VAL A 85 17.55 -14.33 5.13
CA VAL A 85 18.96 -13.99 5.01
C VAL A 85 19.55 -13.93 6.41
N THR A 86 20.69 -14.57 6.60
CA THR A 86 21.45 -14.47 7.87
C THR A 86 22.85 -14.00 7.58
N TYR A 87 23.36 -13.10 8.42
CA TYR A 87 24.71 -12.54 8.30
C TYR A 87 25.31 -12.25 9.67
N THR A 88 26.61 -12.00 9.66
CA THR A 88 27.33 -11.41 10.78
C THR A 88 27.32 -9.89 10.62
N ASP A 89 26.85 -9.18 11.64
CA ASP A 89 26.85 -7.72 11.69
C ASP A 89 28.24 -7.15 11.95
N GLU A 90 28.37 -5.81 11.88
CA GLU A 90 29.60 -5.06 12.18
C GLU A 90 30.17 -5.30 13.60
N ASN A 91 29.36 -5.83 14.51
CA ASN A 91 29.76 -6.16 15.89
C ASN A 91 30.10 -7.66 16.06
N GLY A 92 30.17 -8.43 14.97
CA GLY A 92 30.45 -9.86 15.01
C GLY A 92 29.29 -10.73 15.48
N LYS A 93 28.06 -10.19 15.52
CA LYS A 93 26.87 -10.90 16.01
C LYS A 93 25.99 -11.39 14.87
N ASN A 94 25.25 -12.47 15.12
CA ASN A 94 24.35 -13.05 14.13
C ASN A 94 23.05 -12.23 14.02
N ALA A 95 22.85 -11.63 12.86
CA ALA A 95 21.65 -10.89 12.48
C ALA A 95 21.05 -11.48 11.19
N GLY A 96 19.94 -10.91 10.74
CA GLY A 96 19.29 -11.38 9.53
C GLY A 96 17.96 -10.72 9.22
N PHE A 97 17.37 -11.17 8.13
CA PHE A 97 15.99 -10.87 7.74
C PHE A 97 15.24 -12.17 7.52
N THR A 98 13.96 -12.20 7.87
CA THR A 98 13.10 -13.34 7.61
C THR A 98 11.71 -12.89 7.24
N VAL A 99 11.12 -13.55 6.26
CA VAL A 99 9.71 -13.42 5.94
C VAL A 99 8.95 -14.52 6.68
N HIS A 100 7.97 -14.12 7.48
CA HIS A 100 7.10 -15.04 8.21
C HIS A 100 5.65 -14.60 8.10
N LYS A 101 4.73 -15.56 7.88
CA LYS A 101 3.30 -15.32 7.59
C LYS A 101 3.12 -14.31 6.46
N PHE A 102 2.93 -13.04 6.82
CA PHE A 102 2.55 -11.94 5.94
C PHE A 102 3.50 -10.74 6.04
N GLY A 103 4.60 -10.83 6.80
CA GLY A 103 5.50 -9.70 7.04
C GLY A 103 6.97 -10.06 6.88
N LEU A 104 7.76 -9.02 6.59
CA LEU A 104 9.21 -8.99 6.68
C LEU A 104 9.62 -8.58 8.10
N TYR A 105 10.55 -9.35 8.67
CA TYR A 105 11.08 -9.13 10.01
C TYR A 105 12.61 -9.08 9.98
N LYS A 106 13.17 -8.19 10.80
CA LYS A 106 14.58 -8.17 11.15
C LYS A 106 14.82 -9.12 12.32
N LYS A 107 15.79 -10.03 12.16
CA LYS A 107 16.30 -10.89 13.24
C LYS A 107 17.40 -10.15 13.99
N LEU A 108 17.15 -9.89 15.26
CA LEU A 108 18.09 -9.23 16.16
C LEU A 108 19.09 -10.23 16.75
N ASN A 109 20.18 -9.70 17.30
CA ASN A 109 21.30 -10.46 17.83
C ASN A 109 20.96 -11.39 19.01
N ASN A 110 19.87 -11.09 19.73
CA ASN A 110 19.33 -11.91 20.83
C ASN A 110 18.38 -13.03 20.33
N GLY A 111 18.20 -13.17 19.01
CA GLY A 111 17.30 -14.14 18.38
C GLY A 111 15.84 -13.69 18.31
N THR A 112 15.48 -12.52 18.84
CA THR A 112 14.13 -11.96 18.68
C THR A 112 13.96 -11.37 17.28
N VAL A 113 12.70 -11.23 16.84
CA VAL A 113 12.37 -10.64 15.55
C VAL A 113 11.61 -9.33 15.75
N GLN A 114 11.92 -8.34 14.92
CA GLN A 114 11.24 -7.04 14.87
C GLN A 114 10.59 -6.86 13.50
N PRO A 115 9.29 -6.51 13.40
CA PRO A 115 8.66 -6.27 12.12
C PRO A 115 9.26 -5.03 11.43
N LEU A 116 9.52 -5.16 10.12
CA LEU A 116 9.87 -4.04 9.24
C LEU A 116 8.69 -3.61 8.37
N THR A 117 7.78 -4.55 8.10
CA THR A 117 6.53 -4.31 7.37
C THR A 117 5.35 -4.76 8.22
N GLY A 118 4.19 -4.20 7.92
CA GLY A 118 2.96 -4.46 8.65
C GLY A 118 2.59 -3.27 9.53
N ASP A 119 1.30 -3.07 9.70
CA ASP A 119 0.72 -2.03 10.55
C ASP A 119 0.60 -2.58 11.98
N ASP A 120 1.63 -2.35 12.79
CA ASP A 120 1.76 -3.01 14.08
C ASP A 120 1.07 -2.20 15.19
N ASP A 121 -0.23 -2.46 15.39
CA ASP A 121 -0.93 -2.23 16.65
C ASP A 121 -0.94 -3.51 17.53
N GLY A 122 -0.02 -4.47 17.26
CA GLY A 122 0.28 -5.60 18.13
C GLY A 122 -0.64 -6.82 18.04
N ALA A 123 -1.54 -6.89 17.05
CA ALA A 123 -2.39 -8.06 16.82
C ALA A 123 -2.22 -8.60 15.40
N GLU A 124 -1.77 -9.86 15.29
CA GLU A 124 -1.49 -10.60 14.05
C GLU A 124 -2.69 -10.73 13.06
N GLN A 125 -3.87 -10.21 13.41
CA GLN A 125 -5.11 -10.26 12.63
C GLN A 125 -5.55 -8.90 12.08
N HIS A 126 -4.81 -7.81 12.35
CA HIS A 126 -5.20 -6.44 11.99
C HIS A 126 -4.25 -5.75 11.00
N THR A 127 -3.17 -6.40 10.56
CA THR A 127 -2.31 -5.83 9.52
C THR A 127 -3.01 -5.86 8.17
N ALA A 128 -3.40 -4.68 7.67
CA ALA A 128 -3.93 -4.51 6.31
C ALA A 128 -2.84 -4.72 5.25
N VAL A 129 -1.57 -4.46 5.61
CA VAL A 129 -0.42 -4.56 4.71
C VAL A 129 0.28 -5.92 4.85
N PHE A 130 0.52 -6.58 3.72
CA PHE A 130 1.24 -7.86 3.65
C PHE A 130 2.26 -7.91 2.52
N VAL A 131 3.22 -8.83 2.63
CA VAL A 131 4.26 -9.07 1.63
C VAL A 131 3.94 -10.30 0.77
N GLU A 132 4.15 -10.20 -0.54
CA GLU A 132 4.08 -11.31 -1.50
C GLU A 132 5.34 -11.38 -2.36
N PRO A 133 5.83 -12.57 -2.73
CA PRO A 133 6.97 -12.66 -3.62
C PRO A 133 6.66 -12.04 -4.98
N TYR A 134 7.60 -11.26 -5.52
CA TYR A 134 7.44 -10.70 -6.85
C TYR A 134 7.54 -11.82 -7.89
N GLY A 135 6.60 -11.87 -8.85
CA GLY A 135 6.65 -12.85 -9.95
C GLY A 135 6.61 -14.33 -9.54
N GLY A 136 6.26 -14.65 -8.29
CA GLY A 136 6.31 -16.03 -7.76
C GLY A 136 7.71 -16.52 -7.43
N GLU A 137 8.70 -15.63 -7.41
CA GLU A 137 10.07 -15.97 -7.07
C GLU A 137 10.32 -16.06 -5.55
N ALA A 138 11.56 -16.32 -5.13
CA ALA A 138 11.93 -16.24 -3.73
C ALA A 138 12.07 -14.77 -3.28
N PHE A 139 11.68 -14.47 -2.04
CA PHE A 139 11.81 -13.12 -1.45
C PHE A 139 13.26 -12.64 -1.41
N PHE A 140 14.18 -13.57 -1.13
CA PHE A 140 15.61 -13.32 -1.13
C PHE A 140 16.32 -14.28 -2.05
N GLN A 141 17.26 -13.76 -2.81
CA GLN A 141 18.08 -14.51 -3.75
C GLN A 141 19.52 -14.04 -3.69
N LYS A 142 20.42 -14.92 -4.09
CA LYS A 142 21.82 -14.57 -4.30
C LYS A 142 22.06 -14.59 -5.81
N ASP A 143 22.38 -13.43 -6.36
CA ASP A 143 22.73 -13.25 -7.76
C ASP A 143 24.22 -12.94 -7.84
N GLU A 144 25.01 -13.94 -8.22
CA GLU A 144 26.48 -13.91 -8.16
C GLU A 144 27.00 -13.47 -6.76
N GLU A 145 27.43 -12.22 -6.65
CA GLU A 145 27.93 -11.60 -5.42
C GLU A 145 26.88 -10.75 -4.70
N ALA A 146 25.81 -10.41 -5.40
CA ALA A 146 24.75 -9.58 -4.89
C ALA A 146 23.70 -10.41 -4.15
N ILE A 147 23.10 -9.75 -3.17
CA ILE A 147 21.91 -10.23 -2.48
C ILE A 147 20.76 -9.40 -3.00
N VAL A 148 19.76 -10.09 -3.52
CA VAL A 148 18.55 -9.50 -4.07
C VAL A 148 17.41 -9.77 -3.11
N MET A 149 16.67 -8.72 -2.77
CA MET A 149 15.38 -8.82 -2.10
C MET A 149 14.32 -8.25 -3.01
N HIS A 150 13.29 -9.03 -3.35
CA HIS A 150 12.26 -8.59 -4.29
C HIS A 150 10.88 -9.12 -3.88
N PHE A 151 9.98 -8.20 -3.56
CA PHE A 151 8.62 -8.52 -3.16
C PHE A 151 7.65 -7.36 -3.40
N MET A 152 6.36 -7.66 -3.31
CA MET A 152 5.27 -6.68 -3.40
C MET A 152 4.68 -6.46 -2.01
N LEU A 153 4.56 -5.21 -1.58
CA LEU A 153 3.69 -4.81 -0.47
C LEU A 153 2.28 -4.62 -1.02
N LYS A 154 1.29 -5.15 -0.31
CA LYS A 154 -0.12 -5.04 -0.71
C LYS A 154 -0.99 -4.64 0.47
N ASP A 155 -1.88 -3.68 0.25
CA ASP A 155 -2.95 -3.35 1.18
C ASP A 155 -4.21 -4.16 0.83
N ARG A 156 -4.66 -5.01 1.75
CA ARG A 156 -5.84 -5.87 1.57
C ARG A 156 -7.14 -5.08 1.41
N VAL A 157 -7.21 -3.84 1.91
CA VAL A 157 -8.45 -3.05 1.93
C VAL A 157 -8.64 -2.27 0.63
N THR A 158 -7.57 -1.68 0.12
CA THR A 158 -7.60 -0.84 -1.09
C THR A 158 -7.12 -1.56 -2.34
N GLU A 159 -6.47 -2.73 -2.18
CA GLU A 159 -5.77 -3.46 -3.24
C GLU A 159 -4.61 -2.67 -3.87
N GLU A 160 -4.16 -1.60 -3.21
CA GLU A 160 -2.97 -0.87 -3.63
C GLU A 160 -1.73 -1.74 -3.42
N GLU A 161 -0.80 -1.66 -4.36
CA GLU A 161 0.42 -2.45 -4.39
C GLU A 161 1.64 -1.54 -4.52
N GLN A 162 2.73 -1.90 -3.86
CA GLN A 162 4.01 -1.21 -3.94
C GLN A 162 5.16 -2.21 -4.02
N GLU A 163 5.91 -2.14 -5.11
CA GLU A 163 7.10 -2.95 -5.31
C GLU A 163 8.21 -2.51 -4.36
N CYS A 164 8.92 -3.48 -3.80
CA CYS A 164 10.10 -3.29 -2.96
C CYS A 164 11.23 -4.14 -3.54
N CYS A 165 12.30 -3.48 -3.98
CA CYS A 165 13.43 -4.15 -4.61
C CYS A 165 14.76 -3.60 -4.09
N VAL A 166 15.58 -4.49 -3.57
CA VAL A 166 16.93 -4.16 -3.10
C VAL A 166 17.93 -5.07 -3.78
N TYR A 167 18.95 -4.47 -4.37
CA TYR A 167 20.12 -5.13 -4.90
C TYR A 167 21.35 -4.61 -4.16
N VAL A 168 22.06 -5.49 -3.45
CA VAL A 168 23.21 -5.11 -2.62
C VAL A 168 24.36 -6.07 -2.80
N VAL A 169 25.53 -5.54 -3.12
CA VAL A 169 26.81 -6.26 -2.99
C VAL A 169 27.43 -5.92 -1.63
N PRO A 170 27.63 -6.90 -0.73
CA PRO A 170 28.32 -6.67 0.53
C PRO A 170 29.75 -6.17 0.32
N LEU A 171 30.21 -5.23 1.15
CA LEU A 171 31.57 -4.67 1.05
C LEU A 171 32.66 -5.73 1.23
N ALA A 172 32.44 -6.70 2.11
CA ALA A 172 33.38 -7.80 2.32
C ALA A 172 33.59 -8.66 1.06
N THR A 173 32.63 -8.68 0.14
CA THR A 173 32.77 -9.32 -1.18
C THR A 173 33.43 -8.35 -2.17
N ALA A 174 32.90 -7.12 -2.28
CA ALA A 174 33.42 -6.11 -3.21
C ALA A 174 34.92 -5.77 -2.99
N TRP A 175 35.38 -5.79 -1.74
CA TRP A 175 36.78 -5.52 -1.40
C TRP A 175 37.73 -6.67 -1.75
N LYS A 176 37.23 -7.92 -1.79
CA LYS A 176 38.03 -9.07 -2.25
C LYS A 176 38.35 -8.95 -3.74
N ASP A 177 37.41 -8.40 -4.50
CA ASP A 177 37.54 -8.21 -5.94
C ASP A 177 38.40 -7.00 -6.31
N GLU A 178 38.27 -5.88 -5.59
CA GLU A 178 39.05 -4.66 -5.89
C GLU A 178 40.53 -4.75 -5.47
N TYR A 179 40.84 -5.45 -4.39
CA TYR A 179 42.20 -5.45 -3.82
C TYR A 179 42.92 -6.80 -3.87
N GLY A 180 42.29 -7.84 -4.42
CA GLY A 180 42.89 -9.12 -4.80
C GLY A 180 44.15 -9.49 -4.00
N LYS A 181 44.04 -9.71 -2.68
CA LYS A 181 45.12 -10.33 -1.90
C LYS A 181 44.71 -10.84 -0.51
N ASN A 182 44.73 -12.17 -0.42
CA ASN A 182 45.50 -13.01 0.52
C ASN A 182 45.41 -12.71 2.02
N SER A 183 44.61 -13.50 2.72
CA SER A 183 45.07 -14.41 3.77
C SER A 183 44.05 -15.50 4.04
#